data_AF-A0A0P1F162-F1
#
_entry.id   AF-A0A0P1F162-F1
#
_cell.length_a   1.000
_cell.length_b   1.000
_cell.length_c   1.000
_cell.angle_alpha   90.00
_cell.angle_beta   90.00
_cell.angle_gamma   90.00
#
_symmetry.space_group_name_H-M   'P 1'
#
loop_
_entity.id
_entity.type
_entity.pdbx_description
1 polymer ?
#
loop_
_entity_poly.entity_id
_entity_poly.type
_entity_poly.pdbx_seq_one_letter_code
_entity_poly.pdbx_strand_id
1 'polypeptide(L)' 'MPTPNRTFDLSVEDLDLIEAALRRKKRALNEAQLVGAGTPDDAAEQLKDIHDLLGRLHNQKTFYRPKQAVYVSG' A
#
# COMPACT_ATOMS: atom_id res chain seq x y z
N MET A 1 -26.35 1.94 16.92
CA MET A 1 -25.32 2.40 15.97
C MET A 1 -24.99 1.25 15.04
N PRO A 2 -24.73 1.49 13.73
CA PRO A 2 -24.34 0.42 12.82
C PRO A 2 -22.96 -0.14 13.21
N THR A 3 -22.85 -1.46 13.27
CA THR A 3 -21.60 -2.16 13.58
C THR A 3 -20.74 -2.25 12.31
N PRO A 4 -19.42 -1.99 12.37
CA PRO A 4 -18.55 -2.10 11.21
C PRO A 4 -18.48 -3.54 10.70
N ASN A 5 -18.53 -3.70 9.37
CA ASN A 5 -18.33 -4.98 8.72
C ASN A 5 -16.86 -5.41 8.87
N ARG A 6 -16.65 -6.69 9.22
CA ARG A 6 -15.32 -7.28 9.39
C ARG A 6 -14.93 -8.23 8.26
N THR A 7 -15.88 -8.57 7.39
CA THR A 7 -15.68 -9.46 6.25
C THR A 7 -15.84 -8.66 4.97
N PHE A 8 -14.75 -8.51 4.23
CA PHE A 8 -14.76 -7.81 2.95
C PHE A 8 -14.78 -8.85 1.83
N ASP A 9 -15.70 -8.70 0.88
CA ASP A 9 -15.73 -9.50 -0.34
C ASP A 9 -14.91 -8.75 -1.40
N LEU A 10 -13.60 -9.06 -1.45
CA LEU A 10 -12.64 -8.46 -2.37
C LEU A 10 -11.92 -9.57 -3.12
N SER A 11 -11.94 -9.49 -4.45
CA SER A 11 -11.19 -10.39 -5.32
C SER A 11 -9.69 -10.04 -5.31
N VAL A 12 -8.87 -10.93 -5.89
CA VAL A 12 -7.45 -10.65 -6.09
C VAL A 12 -7.28 -9.47 -7.05
N GLU A 13 -8.11 -9.36 -8.10
CA GLU A 13 -8.08 -8.22 -9.02
C GLU A 13 -8.41 -6.90 -8.31
N ASP A 14 -9.36 -6.90 -7.37
CA ASP A 14 -9.71 -5.71 -6.58
C ASP A 14 -8.52 -5.27 -5.71
N LEU A 15 -7.85 -6.22 -5.07
CA LEU A 15 -6.66 -5.94 -4.26
C LEU A 15 -5.52 -5.36 -5.09
N ASP A 16 -5.29 -5.88 -6.30
CA ASP A 16 -4.28 -5.35 -7.22
C ASP A 16 -4.63 -3.92 -7.68
N LEU A 17 -5.91 -3.65 -7.97
CA LEU A 17 -6.38 -2.31 -8.31
C LEU A 17 -6.17 -1.32 -7.15
N ILE A 18 -6.51 -1.73 -5.93
CA ILE A 18 -6.28 -0.95 -4.70
C ILE A 18 -4.78 -0.67 -4.53
N GLU A 19 -3.92 -1.69 -4.66
CA GLU A 19 -2.47 -1.53 -4.55
C GLU A 19 -1.92 -0.56 -5.59
N ALA A 20 -2.37 -0.66 -6.85
CA ALA A 20 -1.97 0.23 -7.92
C ALA A 20 -2.40 1.69 -7.65
N ALA A 21 -3.63 1.90 -7.17
CA ALA A 21 -4.14 3.21 -6.80
C ALA A 21 -3.33 3.83 -5.64
N LEU A 22 -3.04 3.06 -4.59
CA LEU A 22 -2.22 3.48 -3.46
C LEU A 22 -0.81 3.87 -3.89
N ARG A 23 -0.17 3.07 -4.76
CA ARG A 23 1.17 3.39 -5.31
C ARG A 23 1.17 4.69 -6.12
N ARG A 24 0.14 4.92 -6.94
CA ARG A 24 -0.03 6.17 -7.70
C ARG A 24 -0.20 7.38 -6.78
N LYS A 25 -1.06 7.27 -5.77
CA LYS A 25 -1.28 8.35 -4.79
C LYS A 25 0.00 8.67 -4.01
N LYS A 26 0.73 7.65 -3.54
CA LYS A 26 2.02 7.82 -2.87
C LYS A 26 3.02 8.58 -3.75
N ARG A 27 3.10 8.22 -5.03
CA ARG A 27 3.99 8.91 -5.99
C ARG A 27 3.61 10.38 -6.16
N ALA A 28 2.33 10.66 -6.36
CA ALA A 28 1.84 12.03 -6.53
C ALA A 28 2.11 12.90 -5.29
N LEU A 29 1.90 12.37 -4.08
CA LEU A 29 2.19 13.10 -2.84
C LEU A 29 3.69 13.38 -2.66
N ASN A 30 4.56 12.40 -2.95
CA ASN A 30 6.01 12.61 -2.91
C ASN A 30 6.46 13.67 -3.93
N GLU A 31 5.90 13.65 -5.14
CA GLU A 31 6.21 14.62 -6.18
C GLU A 31 5.77 16.04 -5.79
N ALA A 32 4.56 16.19 -5.23
CA ALA A 32 4.08 17.46 -4.71
C ALA A 32 4.98 18.00 -3.57
N GLN A 33 5.42 17.12 -2.66
CA GLN A 33 6.35 17.47 -1.58
C GLN A 33 7.71 17.97 -2.12
N LEU A 34 8.25 17.32 -3.15
CA LEU A 34 9.51 17.71 -3.78
C LEU A 34 9.44 19.07 -4.46
N VAL A 35 8.32 19.38 -5.11
CA VAL A 35 8.10 20.65 -5.82
C VAL A 35 7.70 21.78 -4.86
N GLY A 36 7.25 21.45 -3.64
CA GLY A 36 6.85 22.42 -2.62
C GLY A 36 5.55 23.16 -2.95
N ALA A 37 4.81 22.72 -3.97
CA ALA A 37 3.59 23.36 -4.45
C ALA A 37 2.39 22.42 -4.28
N GLY A 38 1.36 22.88 -3.57
CA GLY A 38 0.08 22.17 -3.45
C GLY A 38 0.13 20.94 -2.54
N THR A 39 1.14 20.81 -1.68
CA THR A 39 1.22 19.75 -0.67
C THR A 39 0.13 19.96 0.39
N PRO A 40 -0.78 19.00 0.60
CA PRO A 40 -1.71 19.05 1.72
C PRO A 40 -0.97 19.06 3.07
N ASP A 41 -1.52 19.72 4.08
CA ASP A 41 -0.92 19.76 5.43
C ASP A 41 -0.78 18.36 6.05
N ASP A 42 -1.66 17.43 5.67
CA ASP A 42 -1.69 16.04 6.12
C ASP A 42 -0.90 15.08 5.22
N ALA A 43 -0.16 15.58 4.22
CA ALA A 43 0.53 14.73 3.25
C ALA A 43 1.50 13.72 3.89
N ALA A 44 2.20 14.11 4.96
CA ALA A 44 3.11 13.23 5.68
C ALA A 44 2.37 12.07 6.38
N GLU A 45 1.21 12.34 6.97
CA GLU A 45 0.36 11.34 7.60
C GLU A 45 -0.24 10.41 6.54
N GLN A 46 -0.77 10.96 5.45
CA GLN A 46 -1.29 10.16 4.34
C GLN A 46 -0.21 9.26 3.73
N LEU A 47 1.02 9.75 3.56
CA LEU A 47 2.13 8.94 3.04
C LEU A 47 2.46 7.76 3.97
N LYS A 48 2.46 7.99 5.28
CA LYS A 48 2.66 6.95 6.29
C LYS A 48 1.55 5.91 6.23
N ASP A 49 0.29 6.33 6.21
CA ASP A 49 -0.86 5.42 6.17
C ASP A 49 -0.88 4.56 4.90
N ILE A 50 -0.57 5.16 3.75
CA ILE A 50 -0.44 4.44 2.47
C ILE A 50 0.71 3.45 2.55
N HIS A 51 1.86 3.84 3.12
CA HIS A 51 3.01 2.95 3.29
C HIS A 51 2.66 1.74 4.16
N ASP A 52 2.04 1.97 5.31
CA ASP A 52 1.66 0.91 6.25
C ASP A 52 0.61 -0.03 5.64
N LEU A 53 -0.36 0.51 4.90
CA LEU A 53 -1.37 -0.30 4.21
C LEU A 53 -0.76 -1.16 3.09
N LEU A 54 0.11 -0.58 2.25
CA LEU A 54 0.84 -1.34 1.22
C LEU A 54 1.69 -2.45 1.86
N GLY A 55 2.31 -2.20 3.00
CA GLY A 55 3.04 -3.22 3.77
C GLY A 55 2.13 -4.36 4.25
N ARG A 56 0.95 -4.04 4.80
CA ARG A 56 -0.04 -5.06 5.19
C ARG A 56 -0.53 -5.89 4.00
N LEU A 57 -0.83 -5.27 2.87
CA LEU A 57 -1.23 -5.97 1.64
C LEU A 57 -0.11 -6.87 1.11
N HIS A 58 1.13 -6.38 1.12
CA HIS A 58 2.29 -7.17 0.72
C HIS A 58 2.45 -8.41 1.60
N ASN A 59 2.33 -8.27 2.92
CA ASN A 59 2.48 -9.38 3.87
C ASN A 59 1.40 -10.48 3.74
N GLN A 60 0.30 -10.20 3.04
CA GLN A 60 -0.74 -11.20 2.76
C GLN A 60 -0.42 -12.07 1.52
N LYS A 61 0.60 -11.72 0.72
CA LYS A 61 0.96 -12.48 -0.49
C LYS A 61 1.77 -13.73 -0.15
N THR A 62 1.59 -14.77 -0.96
CA THR A 62 2.43 -15.98 -0.90
C THR A 62 3.68 -15.76 -1.75
N PHE A 63 4.84 -15.62 -1.11
CA PHE A 63 6.12 -15.45 -1.80
C PHE A 63 6.81 -16.79 -2.05
N TYR A 64 7.41 -16.93 -3.23
CA TYR A 64 8.28 -18.07 -3.50
C TYR A 64 9.49 -18.05 -2.56
N ARG A 65 9.76 -19.19 -1.92
CA ARG A 65 10.98 -19.40 -1.13
C ARG A 65 11.62 -20.72 -1.53
N PRO A 66 12.86 -20.74 -2.03
CA PRO A 66 13.57 -21.96 -2.37
C PRO A 66 13.82 -22.78 -1.10
N LYS A 67 13.53 -24.08 -1.15
CA LYS A 67 13.65 -24.98 0.02
C LYS A 67 15.10 -25.41 0.33
N GLN A 68 15.98 -25.34 -0.67
CA GLN A 68 17.32 -25.98 -0.65
C GLN A 68 18.46 -25.01 -0.95
N ALA A 69 18.16 -23.71 -1.09
CA ALA A 69 19.15 -22.68 -1.36
C ALA A 69 18.92 -21.48 -0.44
N VAL A 70 19.97 -20.71 -0.16
CA VAL A 70 19.86 -19.45 0.58
C VAL A 70 18.98 -18.50 -0.24
N TYR A 71 17.89 -18.06 0.37
CA TYR A 71 17.01 -17.06 -0.22
C TYR A 71 17.63 -15.67 -0.05
N VAL A 72 17.91 -15.00 -1.18
CA VAL A 72 18.34 -13.59 -1.21
C VAL A 72 17.19 -12.78 -1.80
N SER A 73 16.57 -11.92 -0.99
CA SER A 73 15.59 -10.92 -1.43
C SER A 73 16.16 -9.52 -1.33
N GLY A 74 15.84 -8.67 -2.31
CA GLY A 74 16.11 -7.22 -2.31
C GLY A 74 14.83 -6.41 -2.19
#